data_AF-A0A8H6ZVF2-F1
#
_entry.id   AF-A0A8H6ZVF2-F1
#
_cell.length_a   1.000
_cell.length_b   1.000
_cell.length_c   1.000
_cell.angle_alpha   90.00
_cell.angle_beta   90.00
_cell.angle_gamma   90.00
#
_symmetry.space_group_name_H-M   'P 1'
#
loop_
_entity.id
_entity.type
_entity.pdbx_description
1 polymer ?
#
loop_
_entity_poly.entity_id
_entity_poly.type
_entity_poly.pdbx_seq_one_letter_code
_entity_poly.pdbx_strand_id
1 'polypeptide(L)'
;MSIHSVKRHQNHLAWDKSIQPVVYVQSGETITFDCLDASNGQITPTSTASTISSLVFSQLDQVSGPVHIEGALPGDTLQVDVLKIETANWGWTGVIPGFGLLHDEFSQPALKIWELDTNGGLAWFDREKGIKIPLRPFPGEMGVAPGKDGAFSTIPPYNTGGNLDTKYLRAGSTLYLPIEAEGGLFSIGDGHAAQGDGGTAIETPIQVTVRLTVRKDKPYTKTPHYTTTESAIQEEYYCTTGVDANIETATKAAVRYMIDYLVAEHQLERTEAYMLCSVAGDLKLHEVADIPLQAPSPSKSNGLVMLTPSFFLTVPHLDELQLAKDFIAFELPPPILYSYTSSIITAAELAVHHPYPAATHTKQATMKFLAVALALFALTGAQARPASEDTFVPDLAADSKAACGYGACGAPTWTTCCYPYGCVAASSGQGKCFRYQ
;
A
#
# COMPACT_ATOMS: atom_id res chain seq x y z
N MET A 1 26.83 -22.65 -8.45
CA MET A 1 26.23 -21.33 -8.19
C MET A 1 27.04 -20.35 -9.01
N SER A 2 26.48 -19.86 -10.11
CA SER A 2 27.12 -18.83 -10.93
C SER A 2 27.08 -17.51 -10.14
N ILE A 3 28.20 -16.78 -10.08
CA ILE A 3 28.26 -15.47 -9.43
C ILE A 3 28.16 -14.44 -10.55
N HIS A 4 26.99 -13.81 -10.70
CA HIS A 4 26.79 -12.73 -11.66
C HIS A 4 26.94 -11.39 -10.96
N SER A 5 27.65 -10.45 -11.59
CA SER A 5 27.71 -9.07 -11.11
C SER A 5 27.67 -8.07 -12.24
N VAL A 6 26.87 -7.02 -12.08
CA VAL A 6 26.81 -5.86 -12.97
C VAL A 6 27.56 -4.71 -12.30
N LYS A 7 28.54 -4.14 -13.00
CA LYS A 7 29.41 -3.07 -12.49
C LYS A 7 28.85 -1.70 -12.82
N ARG A 8 29.27 -0.66 -12.07
CA ARG A 8 28.84 0.74 -12.26
C ARG A 8 28.88 1.25 -13.70
N HIS A 9 29.84 0.83 -14.51
CA HIS A 9 29.98 1.29 -15.91
C HIS A 9 29.05 0.57 -16.89
N GLN A 10 28.36 -0.49 -16.46
CA GLN A 10 27.38 -1.24 -17.23
C GLN A 10 25.98 -0.68 -16.97
N ASN A 11 25.79 0.58 -17.36
CA ASN A 11 24.58 1.35 -17.12
C ASN A 11 24.03 1.98 -18.41
N HIS A 12 22.79 2.46 -18.34
CA HIS A 12 22.12 3.20 -19.40
C HIS A 12 21.14 4.22 -18.82
N LEU A 13 20.69 5.15 -19.67
CA LEU A 13 19.82 6.30 -19.32
C LEU A 13 18.44 6.22 -19.97
N ALA A 14 18.05 5.04 -20.44
CA ALA A 14 16.74 4.83 -21.05
C ALA A 14 16.28 3.38 -20.95
N TRP A 15 14.98 3.16 -20.71
CA TRP A 15 14.35 1.87 -20.92
C TRP A 15 14.15 1.66 -22.43
N ASP A 16 14.97 0.80 -23.05
CA ASP A 16 14.91 0.53 -24.49
C ASP A 16 15.28 -0.93 -24.76
N LYS A 17 14.38 -1.67 -25.40
CA LYS A 17 14.57 -3.10 -25.69
C LYS A 17 15.65 -3.40 -26.74
N SER A 18 16.20 -2.38 -27.39
CA SER A 18 17.33 -2.52 -28.34
C SER A 18 18.70 -2.48 -27.67
N ILE A 19 18.78 -2.02 -26.40
CA ILE A 19 20.03 -2.00 -25.64
C ILE A 19 20.51 -3.44 -25.42
N GLN A 20 21.78 -3.69 -25.76
CA GLN A 20 22.36 -5.02 -25.63
C GLN A 20 22.49 -5.43 -24.16
N PRO A 21 22.07 -6.65 -23.79
CA PRO A 21 22.22 -7.16 -22.44
C PRO A 21 23.69 -7.20 -22.01
N VAL A 22 23.96 -6.77 -20.78
CA VAL A 22 25.30 -6.81 -20.18
C VAL A 22 25.60 -8.15 -19.51
N VAL A 23 24.55 -8.90 -19.17
CA VAL A 23 24.60 -10.25 -18.57
C VAL A 23 23.38 -11.05 -19.05
N TYR A 24 23.59 -12.35 -19.29
CA TYR A 24 22.54 -13.34 -19.55
C TYR A 24 22.47 -14.32 -18.38
N VAL A 25 21.26 -14.60 -17.87
CA VAL A 25 21.03 -15.49 -16.72
C VAL A 25 19.87 -16.45 -16.98
N GLN A 26 19.83 -17.52 -16.21
CA GLN A 26 18.67 -18.41 -16.12
C GLN A 26 17.68 -17.89 -15.06
N SER A 27 16.40 -18.25 -15.22
CA SER A 27 15.39 -18.01 -14.18
C SER A 27 15.80 -18.66 -12.85
N GLY A 28 15.70 -17.90 -11.75
CA GLY A 28 16.09 -18.28 -10.40
C GLY A 28 17.53 -17.92 -10.02
N GLU A 29 18.35 -17.39 -10.94
CA GLU A 29 19.72 -16.98 -10.64
C GLU A 29 19.78 -15.65 -9.87
N THR A 30 20.89 -15.46 -9.17
CA THR A 30 21.16 -14.29 -8.30
C THR A 30 22.22 -13.41 -8.92
N ILE A 31 22.02 -12.10 -8.83
CA ILE A 31 22.88 -11.07 -9.44
C ILE A 31 23.12 -9.95 -8.45
N THR A 32 24.36 -9.48 -8.37
CA THR A 32 24.74 -8.29 -7.59
C THR A 32 25.02 -7.11 -8.51
N PHE A 33 24.36 -5.98 -8.28
CA PHE A 33 24.56 -4.73 -8.99
C PHE A 33 25.31 -3.75 -8.10
N ASP A 34 26.25 -3.00 -8.67
CA ASP A 34 26.93 -1.87 -8.04
C ASP A 34 26.47 -0.59 -8.74
N CYS A 35 25.54 0.12 -8.11
CA CYS A 35 24.82 1.25 -8.68
C CYS A 35 25.38 2.58 -8.12
N LEU A 36 25.47 3.58 -9.00
CA LEU A 36 25.59 4.98 -8.59
C LEU A 36 24.23 5.51 -8.12
N ASP A 37 24.22 6.63 -7.41
CA ASP A 37 23.00 7.36 -7.04
C ASP A 37 22.38 8.12 -8.24
N ALA A 38 21.18 8.68 -8.07
CA ALA A 38 20.45 9.50 -9.05
C ALA A 38 21.30 10.58 -9.76
N SER A 39 22.35 11.11 -9.11
CA SER A 39 23.18 12.15 -9.73
C SER A 39 24.13 11.64 -10.81
N ASN A 40 24.24 10.33 -11.01
CA ASN A 40 25.26 9.70 -11.86
C ASN A 40 26.70 10.07 -11.46
N GLY A 41 26.92 10.22 -10.16
CA GLY A 41 28.22 10.65 -9.61
C GLY A 41 28.55 12.13 -9.82
N GLN A 42 27.61 12.95 -10.26
CA GLN A 42 27.79 14.41 -10.34
C GLN A 42 27.83 15.06 -8.95
N ILE A 43 27.18 14.45 -7.96
CA ILE A 43 27.26 14.87 -6.56
C ILE A 43 28.24 13.97 -5.81
N THR A 44 29.02 14.59 -4.93
CA THR A 44 30.06 13.95 -4.12
C THR A 44 29.92 14.42 -2.66
N PRO A 45 30.59 13.77 -1.69
CA PRO A 45 30.59 14.21 -0.29
C PRO A 45 31.10 15.65 -0.09
N THR A 46 31.82 16.21 -1.06
CA THR A 46 32.38 17.56 -1.02
C THR A 46 31.58 18.58 -1.83
N SER A 47 30.50 18.16 -2.48
CA SER A 47 29.64 19.04 -3.28
C SER A 47 28.91 20.06 -2.40
N THR A 48 28.50 21.17 -3.02
CA THR A 48 27.77 22.25 -2.33
C THR A 48 26.49 22.58 -3.10
N ALA A 49 25.68 23.49 -2.59
CA ALA A 49 24.46 23.93 -3.29
C ALA A 49 24.72 24.46 -4.70
N SER A 50 25.93 24.97 -5.02
CA SER A 50 26.28 25.38 -6.39
C SER A 50 26.31 24.21 -7.38
N THR A 51 26.60 23.00 -6.90
CA THR A 51 26.62 21.79 -7.75
C THR A 51 25.23 21.48 -8.30
N ILE A 52 24.16 21.74 -7.53
CA ILE A 52 22.78 21.57 -7.97
C ILE A 52 22.50 22.37 -9.25
N SER A 53 22.97 23.62 -9.30
CA SER A 53 22.77 24.49 -10.46
C SER A 53 23.57 24.06 -11.70
N SER A 54 24.55 23.17 -11.55
CA SER A 54 25.38 22.65 -12.64
C SER A 54 25.05 21.21 -13.04
N LEU A 55 24.01 20.60 -12.47
CA LEU A 55 23.60 19.24 -12.81
C LEU A 55 23.21 19.15 -14.29
N VAL A 56 23.75 18.13 -14.96
CA VAL A 56 23.37 17.75 -16.32
C VAL A 56 22.20 16.78 -16.20
N PHE A 57 20.99 17.31 -16.27
CA PHE A 57 19.74 16.55 -16.09
C PHE A 57 19.58 15.36 -17.03
N SER A 58 20.08 15.48 -18.26
CA SER A 58 20.02 14.38 -19.25
C SER A 58 20.91 13.18 -18.89
N GLN A 59 21.68 13.26 -17.80
CA GLN A 59 22.54 12.20 -17.31
C GLN A 59 22.13 11.69 -15.93
N LEU A 60 21.05 12.21 -15.33
CA LEU A 60 20.53 11.71 -14.06
C LEU A 60 19.86 10.34 -14.23
N ASP A 61 19.66 9.64 -13.11
CA ASP A 61 18.82 8.44 -13.02
C ASP A 61 19.28 7.35 -13.99
N GLN A 62 20.58 7.06 -13.98
CA GLN A 62 21.12 5.90 -14.70
C GLN A 62 20.79 4.60 -13.96
N VAL A 63 20.41 3.58 -14.73
CA VAL A 63 20.17 2.24 -14.22
C VAL A 63 21.24 1.26 -14.71
N SER A 64 21.60 0.32 -13.84
CA SER A 64 22.57 -0.73 -14.13
C SER A 64 21.87 -1.93 -14.77
N GLY A 65 22.39 -2.39 -15.92
CA GLY A 65 21.75 -3.42 -16.75
C GLY A 65 21.93 -3.14 -18.26
N PRO A 66 21.06 -3.68 -19.13
CA PRO A 66 19.99 -4.62 -18.83
C PRO A 66 20.48 -6.07 -18.70
N VAL A 67 19.80 -6.84 -17.87
CA VAL A 67 19.99 -8.28 -17.73
C VAL A 67 18.95 -9.01 -18.57
N HIS A 68 19.41 -9.95 -19.40
CA HIS A 68 18.54 -10.86 -20.14
C HIS A 68 18.29 -12.14 -19.34
N ILE A 69 17.03 -12.47 -19.10
CA ILE A 69 16.62 -13.70 -18.42
C ILE A 69 16.11 -14.70 -19.47
N GLU A 70 16.77 -15.84 -19.58
CA GLU A 70 16.41 -16.89 -20.54
C GLU A 70 14.96 -17.38 -20.33
N GLY A 71 14.21 -17.49 -21.42
CA GLY A 71 12.81 -17.96 -21.41
C GLY A 71 11.76 -16.95 -20.91
N ALA A 72 12.17 -15.72 -20.58
CA ALA A 72 11.26 -14.60 -20.33
C ALA A 72 10.64 -14.10 -21.64
N LEU A 73 9.31 -14.13 -21.73
CA LEU A 73 8.55 -13.73 -22.92
C LEU A 73 7.49 -12.69 -22.55
N PRO A 74 7.07 -11.84 -23.51
CA PRO A 74 5.97 -10.91 -23.30
C PRO A 74 4.71 -11.60 -22.76
N GLY A 75 4.12 -11.04 -21.71
CA GLY A 75 2.96 -11.59 -20.99
C GLY A 75 3.30 -12.38 -19.72
N ASP A 76 4.56 -12.75 -19.53
CA ASP A 76 5.05 -13.30 -18.27
C ASP A 76 5.17 -12.22 -17.18
N THR A 77 5.48 -12.65 -15.96
CA THR A 77 5.85 -11.76 -14.85
C THR A 77 7.27 -12.05 -14.41
N LEU A 78 8.10 -11.02 -14.25
CA LEU A 78 9.39 -11.13 -13.59
C LEU A 78 9.19 -10.92 -12.09
N GLN A 79 9.52 -11.94 -11.30
CA GLN A 79 9.67 -11.83 -9.85
C GLN A 79 11.11 -11.45 -9.52
N VAL A 80 11.28 -10.41 -8.72
CA VAL A 80 12.56 -9.86 -8.25
C VAL A 80 12.57 -9.95 -6.74
N ASP A 81 13.30 -10.93 -6.18
CA ASP A 81 13.49 -11.02 -4.73
C ASP A 81 14.69 -10.15 -4.33
N VAL A 82 14.46 -9.14 -3.49
CA VAL A 82 15.54 -8.26 -3.01
C VAL A 82 16.22 -8.94 -1.83
N LEU A 83 17.44 -9.46 -2.03
CA LEU A 83 18.11 -10.32 -1.04
C LEU A 83 19.00 -9.53 -0.08
N LYS A 84 19.72 -8.55 -0.59
CA LYS A 84 20.69 -7.75 0.19
C LYS A 84 20.85 -6.37 -0.41
N ILE A 85 20.95 -5.36 0.43
CA ILE A 85 21.29 -3.99 0.04
C ILE A 85 22.37 -3.47 0.99
N GLU A 86 23.38 -2.83 0.41
CA GLU A 86 24.45 -2.14 1.12
C GLU A 86 24.56 -0.72 0.55
N THR A 87 24.50 0.30 1.42
CA THR A 87 24.69 1.69 1.03
C THR A 87 26.14 2.10 1.17
N ALA A 88 26.52 3.23 0.55
CA ALA A 88 27.69 3.96 0.99
C ALA A 88 27.53 4.49 2.44
N ASN A 89 28.59 5.07 2.99
CA ASN A 89 28.58 5.75 4.30
C ASN A 89 28.18 7.24 4.21
N TRP A 90 27.71 7.68 3.05
CA TRP A 90 27.27 9.05 2.80
C TRP A 90 26.09 9.05 1.83
N GLY A 91 25.34 10.15 1.81
CA GLY A 91 24.30 10.38 0.81
C GLY A 91 24.01 11.86 0.66
N TRP A 92 23.02 12.22 -0.16
CA TRP A 92 22.65 13.60 -0.39
C TRP A 92 21.14 13.79 -0.55
N THR A 93 20.66 15.00 -0.26
CA THR A 93 19.29 15.43 -0.59
C THR A 93 19.39 16.82 -1.19
N GLY A 94 18.72 17.03 -2.33
CA GLY A 94 18.74 18.29 -3.05
C GLY A 94 17.38 18.96 -3.10
N VAL A 95 17.37 20.29 -2.99
CA VAL A 95 16.30 21.12 -3.54
C VAL A 95 16.77 21.55 -4.92
N ILE A 96 16.14 21.00 -5.94
CA ILE A 96 16.48 21.23 -7.34
C ILE A 96 15.45 22.23 -7.92
N PRO A 97 15.86 23.44 -8.35
CA PRO A 97 14.91 24.43 -8.86
C PRO A 97 14.06 23.89 -10.01
N GLY A 98 12.73 24.02 -9.88
CA GLY A 98 11.76 23.55 -10.88
C GLY A 98 11.42 22.05 -10.78
N PHE A 99 11.88 21.34 -9.76
CA PHE A 99 11.61 19.92 -9.54
C PHE A 99 11.01 19.66 -8.16
N GLY A 100 10.12 18.66 -8.06
CA GLY A 100 9.45 18.26 -6.83
C GLY A 100 8.13 18.98 -6.54
N LEU A 101 7.40 18.50 -5.53
CA LEU A 101 6.02 18.89 -5.24
C LEU A 101 5.82 20.39 -4.93
N LEU A 102 6.78 20.99 -4.22
CA LEU A 102 6.72 22.39 -3.77
C LEU A 102 7.80 23.25 -4.44
N HIS A 103 8.09 22.97 -5.72
CA HIS A 103 9.16 23.63 -6.47
C HIS A 103 8.96 25.15 -6.64
N ASP A 104 7.71 25.63 -6.51
CA ASP A 104 7.32 27.03 -6.56
C ASP A 104 7.65 27.78 -5.25
N GLU A 105 7.49 27.11 -4.10
CA GLU A 105 7.88 27.64 -2.79
C GLU A 105 9.40 27.53 -2.55
N PHE A 106 10.01 26.42 -2.96
CA PHE A 106 11.43 26.13 -2.75
C PHE A 106 12.25 26.30 -4.05
N SER A 107 12.28 27.52 -4.55
CA SER A 107 12.90 27.85 -5.86
C SER A 107 14.42 27.99 -5.86
N GLN A 108 15.06 28.03 -4.68
CA GLN A 108 16.51 28.21 -4.55
C GLN A 108 17.22 26.87 -4.40
N PRO A 109 18.36 26.65 -5.07
CA PRO A 109 19.09 25.41 -4.96
C PRO A 109 19.60 25.22 -3.52
N ALA A 110 19.39 24.04 -2.96
CA ALA A 110 19.94 23.65 -1.68
C ALA A 110 20.47 22.22 -1.75
N LEU A 111 21.52 21.93 -1.00
CA LEU A 111 22.12 20.60 -0.92
C LEU A 111 22.42 20.29 0.53
N LYS A 112 22.01 19.11 0.98
CA LYS A 112 22.47 18.51 2.22
C LYS A 112 23.28 17.26 1.90
N ILE A 113 24.52 17.23 2.36
CA ILE A 113 25.31 16.00 2.43
C ILE A 113 25.04 15.32 3.79
N TRP A 114 24.81 14.02 3.74
CA TRP A 114 24.50 13.18 4.89
C TRP A 114 25.68 12.27 5.22
N GLU A 115 25.92 12.11 6.52
CA GLU A 115 26.72 11.01 7.06
C GLU A 115 25.76 9.86 7.40
N LEU A 116 26.01 8.68 6.84
CA LEU A 116 25.20 7.48 7.07
C LEU A 116 25.93 6.55 8.03
N ASP A 117 25.38 6.37 9.23
CA ASP A 117 25.85 5.37 10.19
C ASP A 117 25.22 4.02 9.83
N THR A 118 25.88 3.29 8.93
CA THR A 118 25.41 1.99 8.44
C THR A 118 25.44 0.90 9.51
N ASN A 119 26.25 1.06 10.56
CA ASN A 119 26.28 0.14 11.70
C ASN A 119 25.13 0.42 12.68
N GLY A 120 24.85 1.70 12.94
CA GLY A 120 23.76 2.13 13.82
C GLY A 120 22.39 2.20 13.15
N GLY A 121 22.32 2.08 11.82
CA GLY A 121 21.08 2.14 11.04
C GLY A 121 20.42 3.52 11.06
N LEU A 122 21.20 4.60 11.08
CA LEU A 122 20.68 5.97 11.14
C LEU A 122 21.50 6.99 10.34
N ALA A 123 20.86 8.09 9.97
CA ALA A 123 21.48 9.27 9.36
C ALA A 123 21.12 10.53 10.16
N TRP A 124 22.09 11.42 10.36
CA TRP A 124 21.86 12.64 11.13
C TRP A 124 21.44 13.80 10.23
N PHE A 125 20.25 14.34 10.47
CA PHE A 125 19.86 15.61 9.85
C PHE A 125 20.54 16.77 10.55
N ASP A 126 20.46 16.81 11.89
CA ASP A 126 21.03 17.84 12.74
C ASP A 126 21.37 17.22 14.11
N ARG A 127 22.67 17.10 14.43
CA ARG A 127 23.14 16.48 15.68
C ARG A 127 22.85 17.35 16.90
N GLU A 128 22.97 18.67 16.76
CA GLU A 128 22.75 19.62 17.86
C GLU A 128 21.27 19.65 18.25
N LYS A 129 20.38 19.54 17.27
CA LYS A 129 18.92 19.46 17.49
C LYS A 129 18.42 18.05 17.75
N GLY A 130 19.28 17.03 17.69
CA GLY A 130 18.91 15.63 17.92
C GLY A 130 18.04 15.02 16.81
N ILE A 131 18.01 15.60 15.61
CA ILE A 131 17.16 15.15 14.49
C ILE A 131 17.90 14.08 13.69
N LYS A 132 17.34 12.88 13.67
CA LYS A 132 17.89 11.69 12.99
C LYS A 132 16.82 10.92 12.22
N ILE A 133 17.24 10.28 11.14
CA ILE A 133 16.40 9.50 10.24
C ILE A 133 16.87 8.04 10.28
N PRO A 134 15.98 7.05 10.51
CA PRO A 134 16.34 5.64 10.40
C PRO A 134 16.70 5.27 8.96
N LEU A 135 17.78 4.51 8.77
CA LEU A 135 18.13 3.95 7.47
C LEU A 135 17.19 2.80 7.13
N ARG A 136 16.64 2.83 5.93
CA ARG A 136 15.71 1.85 5.39
C ARG A 136 15.98 1.71 3.89
N PRO A 137 17.16 1.19 3.50
CA PRO A 137 17.64 1.35 2.15
C PRO A 137 16.87 0.49 1.14
N PHE A 138 16.71 1.03 -0.07
CA PHE A 138 16.04 0.41 -1.21
C PHE A 138 16.54 1.04 -2.52
N PRO A 139 16.42 0.35 -3.66
CA PRO A 139 16.55 0.94 -4.99
C PRO A 139 15.24 1.66 -5.37
N GLY A 140 15.32 2.95 -5.70
CA GLY A 140 14.22 3.75 -6.27
C GLY A 140 13.81 3.24 -7.64
N GLU A 141 14.80 2.85 -8.46
CA GLU A 141 14.57 2.34 -9.82
C GLU A 141 14.70 0.82 -9.93
N MET A 142 13.63 0.15 -10.35
CA MET A 142 13.63 -1.25 -10.79
C MET A 142 12.62 -1.45 -11.92
N GLY A 143 13.07 -1.96 -13.06
CA GLY A 143 12.21 -2.09 -14.23
C GLY A 143 12.68 -3.10 -15.26
N VAL A 144 11.77 -3.44 -16.16
CA VAL A 144 12.01 -4.21 -17.39
C VAL A 144 11.74 -3.34 -18.61
N ALA A 145 12.37 -3.65 -19.74
CA ALA A 145 12.20 -2.85 -20.95
C ALA A 145 10.74 -2.93 -21.46
N PRO A 146 10.13 -1.79 -21.86
CA PRO A 146 8.84 -1.77 -22.52
C PRO A 146 8.83 -2.60 -23.81
N GLY A 147 7.66 -3.15 -24.17
CA GLY A 147 7.50 -3.89 -25.43
C GLY A 147 7.52 -3.00 -26.67
N LYS A 148 7.54 -1.68 -26.49
CA LYS A 148 7.50 -0.66 -27.55
C LYS A 148 8.91 -0.31 -28.02
N ASP A 149 9.05 0.04 -29.30
CA ASP A 149 10.33 0.52 -29.84
C ASP A 149 10.62 1.95 -29.34
N GLY A 150 11.91 2.24 -29.14
CA GLY A 150 12.40 3.57 -28.77
C GLY A 150 12.92 3.67 -27.34
N ALA A 151 13.57 4.78 -27.06
CA ALA A 151 14.14 5.10 -25.76
C ALA A 151 13.10 5.81 -24.87
N PHE A 152 12.79 5.19 -23.74
CA PHE A 152 11.92 5.78 -22.71
C PHE A 152 12.80 6.29 -21.56
N SER A 153 12.52 7.50 -21.06
CA SER A 153 13.28 8.13 -19.97
C SER A 153 13.31 7.25 -18.72
N THR A 154 14.40 7.26 -17.95
CA THR A 154 14.47 6.53 -16.67
C THR A 154 13.69 7.20 -15.54
N ILE A 155 13.61 8.54 -15.57
CA ILE A 155 13.00 9.39 -14.54
C ILE A 155 11.54 9.03 -14.15
N PRO A 156 10.55 8.93 -15.05
CA PRO A 156 9.19 8.61 -14.61
C PRO A 156 8.98 7.10 -14.45
N PRO A 157 8.10 6.66 -13.54
CA PRO A 157 7.64 5.27 -13.54
C PRO A 157 6.83 4.88 -14.79
N TYR A 158 6.77 3.58 -15.05
CA TYR A 158 5.96 2.93 -16.07
C TYR A 158 5.26 1.69 -15.54
N ASN A 159 4.33 1.15 -16.31
CA ASN A 159 3.70 -0.14 -16.01
C ASN A 159 4.72 -1.29 -15.95
N THR A 160 5.87 -1.16 -16.61
CA THR A 160 6.97 -2.14 -16.59
C THR A 160 7.99 -1.90 -15.48
N GLY A 161 7.71 -1.02 -14.52
CA GLY A 161 8.65 -0.62 -13.47
C GLY A 161 9.24 0.75 -13.76
N GLY A 162 10.52 0.94 -13.51
CA GLY A 162 11.18 2.24 -13.67
C GLY A 162 11.42 2.91 -12.34
N ASN A 163 11.25 4.23 -12.28
CA ASN A 163 11.39 4.99 -11.03
C ASN A 163 10.19 4.79 -10.11
N LEU A 164 10.27 3.75 -9.28
CA LEU A 164 9.17 3.31 -8.43
C LEU A 164 9.10 4.10 -7.13
N ASP A 165 10.26 4.55 -6.63
CA ASP A 165 10.41 5.28 -5.35
C ASP A 165 9.64 4.65 -4.20
N THR A 166 9.63 3.32 -4.20
CA THR A 166 8.82 2.53 -3.29
C THR A 166 9.68 2.09 -2.12
N LYS A 167 9.66 2.89 -1.04
CA LYS A 167 10.44 2.63 0.20
C LYS A 167 10.18 1.27 0.87
N TYR A 168 9.22 0.50 0.37
CA TYR A 168 8.87 -0.84 0.85
C TYR A 168 9.67 -1.96 0.16
N LEU A 169 10.37 -1.65 -0.95
CA LEU A 169 11.18 -2.58 -1.74
C LEU A 169 12.59 -2.78 -1.15
N ARG A 170 12.64 -3.19 0.12
CA ARG A 170 13.89 -3.42 0.88
C ARG A 170 14.35 -4.86 0.80
N ALA A 171 15.52 -5.16 1.37
CA ALA A 171 15.94 -6.55 1.58
C ALA A 171 14.85 -7.36 2.30
N GLY A 172 14.47 -8.50 1.72
CA GLY A 172 13.37 -9.36 2.17
C GLY A 172 12.04 -9.13 1.44
N SER A 173 11.91 -8.07 0.63
CA SER A 173 10.73 -7.84 -0.21
C SER A 173 10.84 -8.54 -1.56
N THR A 174 9.71 -8.68 -2.25
CA THR A 174 9.62 -9.21 -3.61
C THR A 174 8.84 -8.25 -4.49
N LEU A 175 9.40 -7.88 -5.64
CA LEU A 175 8.74 -7.09 -6.68
C LEU A 175 8.30 -7.99 -7.84
N TYR A 176 7.17 -7.69 -8.45
CA TYR A 176 6.62 -8.37 -9.62
C TYR A 176 6.42 -7.35 -10.75
N LEU A 177 7.06 -7.59 -11.89
CA LEU A 177 7.04 -6.70 -13.05
C LEU A 177 6.42 -7.42 -14.26
N PRO A 178 5.49 -6.80 -15.00
CA PRO A 178 5.00 -7.37 -16.26
C PRO A 178 6.10 -7.36 -17.31
N ILE A 179 6.42 -8.52 -17.89
CA ILE A 179 7.38 -8.62 -18.98
C ILE A 179 6.67 -8.25 -20.28
N GLU A 180 7.18 -7.24 -20.97
CA GLU A 180 6.67 -6.81 -22.29
C GLU A 180 7.69 -7.00 -23.43
N ALA A 181 8.97 -7.18 -23.11
CA ALA A 181 10.04 -7.46 -24.05
C ALA A 181 10.66 -8.85 -23.77
N GLU A 182 11.07 -9.54 -24.84
CA GLU A 182 11.78 -10.81 -24.71
C GLU A 182 13.04 -10.66 -23.86
N GLY A 183 13.29 -11.63 -22.99
CA GLY A 183 14.39 -11.59 -22.02
C GLY A 183 14.13 -10.69 -20.81
N GLY A 184 13.02 -9.95 -20.75
CA GLY A 184 12.71 -8.97 -19.71
C GLY A 184 13.57 -7.71 -19.79
N LEU A 185 14.88 -7.84 -19.94
CA LEU A 185 15.84 -6.73 -19.98
C LEU A 185 15.75 -5.90 -18.70
N PHE A 186 15.98 -6.56 -17.57
CA PHE A 186 15.85 -5.99 -16.23
C PHE A 186 17.03 -5.06 -15.90
N SER A 187 16.73 -3.88 -15.39
CA SER A 187 17.71 -2.93 -14.85
C SER A 187 17.26 -2.35 -13.51
N ILE A 188 18.24 -1.88 -12.74
CA ILE A 188 18.07 -1.42 -11.36
C ILE A 188 19.04 -0.27 -11.07
N GLY A 189 18.60 0.72 -10.30
CA GLY A 189 19.37 1.92 -10.04
C GLY A 189 18.87 2.69 -8.84
N ASP A 190 19.25 3.96 -8.83
CA ASP A 190 18.80 4.99 -7.90
C ASP A 190 18.77 4.56 -6.42
N GLY A 191 19.93 4.52 -5.77
CA GLY A 191 20.01 4.04 -4.41
C GLY A 191 19.52 5.04 -3.38
N HIS A 192 18.59 4.64 -2.51
CA HIS A 192 18.09 5.48 -1.42
C HIS A 192 18.48 4.90 -0.07
N ALA A 193 18.98 5.75 0.83
CA ALA A 193 19.25 5.37 2.22
C ALA A 193 17.98 5.45 3.09
N ALA A 194 17.10 6.40 2.78
CA ALA A 194 15.78 6.59 3.38
C ALA A 194 14.93 7.52 2.50
N GLN A 195 13.61 7.30 2.48
CA GLN A 195 12.65 8.16 1.80
C GLN A 195 11.32 8.20 2.57
N GLY A 196 10.61 9.33 2.48
CA GLY A 196 9.20 9.45 2.88
C GLY A 196 8.24 9.03 1.77
N ASP A 197 6.96 8.84 2.12
CA ASP A 197 5.92 8.69 1.09
C ASP A 197 5.68 10.06 0.41
N GLY A 198 5.78 10.13 -0.91
CA GLY A 198 5.53 11.33 -1.71
C GLY A 198 6.65 12.38 -1.70
N GLY A 199 7.85 12.03 -1.24
CA GLY A 199 8.97 12.98 -1.12
C GLY A 199 10.27 12.45 -1.72
N THR A 200 11.28 13.32 -1.80
CA THR A 200 12.62 12.96 -2.24
C THR A 200 13.39 12.14 -1.19
N ALA A 201 14.50 11.52 -1.61
CA ALA A 201 15.24 10.60 -0.76
C ALA A 201 16.55 11.20 -0.18
N ILE A 202 17.21 10.36 0.62
CA ILE A 202 18.64 10.45 0.86
C ILE A 202 19.32 9.58 -0.21
N GLU A 203 19.70 10.20 -1.31
CA GLU A 203 20.37 9.57 -2.45
C GLU A 203 21.75 9.05 -2.06
N THR A 204 22.08 7.82 -2.44
CA THR A 204 23.35 7.17 -2.09
C THR A 204 23.70 6.05 -3.08
N PRO A 205 24.98 5.86 -3.44
CA PRO A 205 25.37 4.66 -4.16
C PRO A 205 25.02 3.41 -3.35
N ILE A 206 24.51 2.38 -4.04
CA ILE A 206 24.13 1.10 -3.42
C ILE A 206 24.77 -0.08 -4.14
N GLN A 207 25.09 -1.12 -3.36
CA GLN A 207 25.23 -2.47 -3.88
C GLN A 207 23.98 -3.27 -3.53
N VAL A 208 23.32 -3.84 -4.53
CA VAL A 208 22.07 -4.57 -4.36
C VAL A 208 22.18 -5.96 -4.98
N THR A 209 21.76 -6.98 -4.24
CA THR A 209 21.70 -8.36 -4.70
C THR A 209 20.26 -8.80 -4.81
N VAL A 210 19.87 -9.26 -6.00
CA VAL A 210 18.51 -9.73 -6.31
C VAL A 210 18.52 -11.13 -6.91
N ARG A 211 17.41 -11.86 -6.74
CA ARG A 211 17.11 -13.07 -7.50
C ARG A 211 16.03 -12.77 -8.53
N LEU A 212 16.24 -13.21 -9.77
CA LEU A 212 15.33 -12.96 -10.88
C LEU A 212 14.65 -14.26 -11.30
N THR A 213 13.33 -14.35 -11.15
CA THR A 213 12.55 -15.57 -11.48
C THR A 213 11.42 -15.22 -12.44
N VAL A 214 11.37 -15.90 -13.59
CA VAL A 214 10.25 -15.79 -14.54
C VAL A 214 9.05 -16.60 -14.02
N ARG A 215 7.91 -15.94 -13.90
CA ARG A 215 6.63 -16.49 -13.45
C ARG A 215 5.63 -16.51 -14.61
N LYS A 216 5.05 -17.69 -14.86
CA LYS A 216 4.00 -17.92 -15.87
C LYS A 216 2.59 -17.91 -15.27
N ASP A 217 2.51 -17.95 -13.94
CA ASP A 217 1.31 -18.16 -13.14
C ASP A 217 0.75 -16.87 -12.53
N LYS A 218 1.31 -15.70 -12.87
CA LYS A 218 0.85 -14.39 -12.38
C LYS A 218 0.41 -13.42 -13.49
N PRO A 219 -0.42 -13.85 -14.46
CA PRO A 219 -0.75 -13.04 -15.64
C PRO A 219 -1.56 -11.76 -15.33
N TYR A 220 -2.08 -11.62 -14.11
CA TYR A 220 -2.79 -10.43 -13.62
C TYR A 220 -1.85 -9.28 -13.23
N THR A 221 -0.54 -9.49 -13.17
CA THR A 221 0.43 -8.41 -12.94
C THR A 221 0.47 -7.53 -14.19
N LYS A 222 -0.18 -6.36 -14.14
CA LYS A 222 -0.24 -5.38 -15.25
C LYS A 222 0.52 -4.09 -14.97
N THR A 223 0.91 -3.90 -13.72
CA THR A 223 1.75 -2.84 -13.18
C THR A 223 2.68 -3.48 -12.14
N PRO A 224 3.67 -2.75 -11.60
CA PRO A 224 4.47 -3.23 -10.49
C PRO A 224 3.58 -3.68 -9.31
N HIS A 225 3.69 -4.93 -8.90
CA HIS A 225 3.12 -5.42 -7.64
C HIS A 225 4.27 -5.79 -6.71
N TYR A 226 4.07 -5.84 -5.39
CA TYR A 226 5.11 -6.29 -4.49
C TYR A 226 4.57 -6.92 -3.22
N THR A 227 5.40 -7.74 -2.58
CA THR A 227 5.20 -8.14 -1.19
C THR A 227 6.26 -7.54 -0.29
N THR A 228 5.86 -7.18 0.92
CA THR A 228 6.76 -6.62 1.93
C THR A 228 6.30 -7.02 3.32
N THR A 229 7.19 -6.99 4.30
CA THR A 229 6.85 -7.25 5.70
C THR A 229 6.99 -5.97 6.51
N GLU A 230 5.89 -5.53 7.14
CA GLU A 230 5.92 -4.38 8.04
C GLU A 230 6.48 -4.80 9.41
N SER A 231 7.59 -4.17 9.81
CA SER A 231 8.36 -4.56 10.99
C SER A 231 7.59 -4.49 12.31
N ALA A 232 6.54 -3.67 12.41
CA ALA A 232 5.80 -3.46 13.65
C ALA A 232 4.89 -4.64 14.01
N ILE A 233 4.37 -5.34 13.01
CA ILE A 233 3.40 -6.43 13.19
C ILE A 233 3.90 -7.76 12.61
N GLN A 234 5.04 -7.77 11.89
CA GLN A 234 5.66 -8.95 11.27
C GLN A 234 4.75 -9.70 10.30
N GLU A 235 3.92 -8.95 9.59
CA GLU A 235 2.93 -9.47 8.67
C GLU A 235 3.29 -9.13 7.24
N GLU A 236 3.03 -10.08 6.33
CA GLU A 236 3.24 -9.90 4.91
C GLU A 236 2.05 -9.14 4.29
N TYR A 237 2.38 -8.13 3.52
CA TYR A 237 1.45 -7.36 2.72
C TYR A 237 1.62 -7.70 1.26
N TYR A 238 0.51 -7.87 0.55
CA TYR A 238 0.50 -7.83 -0.91
C TYR A 238 0.04 -6.45 -1.36
N CYS A 239 0.76 -5.88 -2.32
CA CYS A 239 0.64 -4.50 -2.74
C CYS A 239 0.56 -4.41 -4.26
N THR A 240 -0.38 -3.63 -4.79
CA THR A 240 -0.52 -3.39 -6.24
C THR A 240 -0.37 -1.92 -6.55
N THR A 241 0.37 -1.53 -7.60
CA THR A 241 0.54 -0.11 -7.93
C THR A 241 -0.41 0.35 -9.03
N GLY A 242 -0.78 1.63 -9.02
CA GLY A 242 -1.35 2.33 -10.17
C GLY A 242 -0.43 3.47 -10.57
N VAL A 243 -0.16 3.61 -11.87
CA VAL A 243 0.76 4.60 -12.44
C VAL A 243 -0.01 5.46 -13.43
N ASP A 244 -0.18 6.75 -13.13
CA ASP A 244 -0.83 7.71 -14.02
C ASP A 244 -0.45 9.16 -13.64
N ALA A 245 -0.51 10.08 -14.60
CA ALA A 245 -0.22 11.51 -14.34
C ALA A 245 -1.31 12.16 -13.48
N ASN A 246 -2.47 11.50 -13.33
CA ASN A 246 -3.54 11.91 -12.46
C ASN A 246 -3.68 10.95 -11.27
N ILE A 247 -3.54 11.51 -10.06
CA ILE A 247 -3.66 10.75 -8.80
C ILE A 247 -4.97 9.97 -8.65
N GLU A 248 -6.10 10.50 -9.14
CA GLU A 248 -7.40 9.81 -9.05
C GLU A 248 -7.41 8.58 -9.98
N THR A 249 -6.87 8.73 -11.20
CA THR A 249 -6.71 7.62 -12.15
C THR A 249 -5.77 6.56 -11.59
N ALA A 250 -4.60 6.97 -11.05
CA ALA A 250 -3.64 6.08 -10.41
C ALA A 250 -4.28 5.33 -9.23
N THR A 251 -5.00 6.02 -8.34
CA THR A 251 -5.74 5.41 -7.22
C THR A 251 -6.69 4.32 -7.72
N LYS A 252 -7.53 4.65 -8.71
CA LYS A 252 -8.53 3.71 -9.24
C LYS A 252 -7.87 2.50 -9.87
N ALA A 253 -6.76 2.69 -10.59
CA ALA A 253 -6.00 1.61 -11.20
C ALA A 253 -5.43 0.69 -10.11
N ALA A 254 -4.76 1.25 -9.12
CA ALA A 254 -4.17 0.52 -8.01
C ALA A 254 -5.21 -0.38 -7.29
N VAL A 255 -6.39 0.15 -6.97
CA VAL A 255 -7.49 -0.63 -6.36
C VAL A 255 -8.04 -1.70 -7.31
N ARG A 256 -8.17 -1.40 -8.61
CA ARG A 256 -8.61 -2.40 -9.60
C ARG A 256 -7.64 -3.57 -9.68
N TYR A 257 -6.34 -3.33 -9.66
CA TYR A 257 -5.34 -4.39 -9.70
C TYR A 257 -5.34 -5.23 -8.42
N MET A 258 -5.60 -4.63 -7.26
CA MET A 258 -5.82 -5.40 -6.02
C MET A 258 -7.04 -6.30 -6.13
N ILE A 259 -8.14 -5.80 -6.68
CA ILE A 259 -9.34 -6.60 -6.95
C ILE A 259 -9.01 -7.76 -7.90
N ASP A 260 -8.29 -7.49 -8.98
CA ASP A 260 -7.91 -8.51 -9.95
C ASP A 260 -7.02 -9.60 -9.32
N TYR A 261 -6.09 -9.21 -8.44
CA TYR A 261 -5.30 -10.14 -7.62
C TYR A 261 -6.18 -11.00 -6.69
N LEU A 262 -7.10 -10.37 -5.94
CA LEU A 262 -7.99 -11.09 -5.02
C LEU A 262 -8.92 -12.07 -5.76
N VAL A 263 -9.40 -11.71 -6.95
CA VAL A 263 -10.17 -12.62 -7.80
C VAL A 263 -9.30 -13.78 -8.27
N ALA A 264 -8.07 -13.52 -8.73
CA ALA A 264 -7.19 -14.54 -9.30
C ALA A 264 -6.64 -15.52 -8.27
N GLU A 265 -6.20 -15.03 -7.11
CA GLU A 265 -5.47 -15.83 -6.10
C GLU A 265 -6.37 -16.29 -4.96
N HIS A 266 -7.48 -15.58 -4.69
CA HIS A 266 -8.38 -15.87 -3.57
C HIS A 266 -9.81 -16.18 -4.00
N GLN A 267 -10.09 -16.25 -5.31
CA GLN A 267 -11.37 -16.68 -5.87
C GLN A 267 -12.58 -15.91 -5.32
N LEU A 268 -12.37 -14.64 -4.93
CA LEU A 268 -13.45 -13.76 -4.51
C LEU A 268 -14.25 -13.29 -5.71
N GLU A 269 -15.55 -13.07 -5.53
CA GLU A 269 -16.32 -12.32 -6.50
C GLU A 269 -15.82 -10.87 -6.55
N ARG A 270 -15.86 -10.24 -7.72
CA ARG A 270 -15.32 -8.89 -7.91
C ARG A 270 -15.90 -7.87 -6.93
N THR A 271 -17.19 -7.98 -6.63
CA THR A 271 -17.88 -7.12 -5.65
C THR A 271 -17.41 -7.38 -4.21
N GLU A 272 -17.17 -8.63 -3.84
CA GLU A 272 -16.62 -8.99 -2.52
C GLU A 272 -15.21 -8.44 -2.35
N ALA A 273 -14.36 -8.63 -3.37
CA ALA A 273 -13.01 -8.08 -3.40
C ALA A 273 -13.03 -6.54 -3.27
N TYR A 274 -13.96 -5.85 -3.96
CA TYR A 274 -14.10 -4.40 -3.82
C TYR A 274 -14.54 -3.97 -2.42
N MET A 275 -15.54 -4.64 -1.83
CA MET A 275 -15.98 -4.37 -0.46
C MET A 275 -14.84 -4.61 0.54
N LEU A 276 -14.11 -5.70 0.37
CA LEU A 276 -12.94 -6.02 1.18
C LEU A 276 -11.89 -4.90 1.06
N CYS A 277 -11.56 -4.49 -0.16
CA CYS A 277 -10.65 -3.36 -0.40
C CYS A 277 -11.06 -2.08 0.32
N SER A 278 -12.36 -1.81 0.41
CA SER A 278 -12.88 -0.61 1.07
C SER A 278 -12.69 -0.62 2.59
N VAL A 279 -12.67 -1.79 3.24
CA VAL A 279 -12.64 -1.91 4.71
C VAL A 279 -11.28 -2.31 5.28
N ALA A 280 -10.41 -2.91 4.45
CA ALA A 280 -9.14 -3.47 4.90
C ALA A 280 -7.94 -3.05 4.03
N GLY A 281 -8.16 -2.36 2.90
CA GLY A 281 -7.08 -1.86 2.06
C GLY A 281 -6.59 -0.49 2.53
N ASP A 282 -5.26 -0.34 2.63
CA ASP A 282 -4.63 0.96 2.90
C ASP A 282 -4.02 1.54 1.63
N LEU A 283 -4.44 2.75 1.23
CA LEU A 283 -3.80 3.47 0.12
C LEU A 283 -2.55 4.21 0.59
N LYS A 284 -1.42 3.96 -0.06
CA LYS A 284 -0.12 4.60 0.18
C LYS A 284 0.36 5.29 -1.09
N LEU A 285 0.83 6.53 -0.93
CA LEU A 285 1.49 7.31 -1.97
C LEU A 285 2.97 6.98 -1.97
N HIS A 286 3.58 6.72 -3.13
CA HIS A 286 5.02 6.47 -3.22
C HIS A 286 5.77 7.74 -3.63
N GLU A 287 5.44 8.31 -4.78
CA GLU A 287 6.04 9.54 -5.31
C GLU A 287 4.99 10.40 -6.05
N VAL A 288 5.31 11.70 -6.15
CA VAL A 288 4.57 12.73 -6.90
C VAL A 288 5.52 13.75 -7.55
N ALA A 289 6.82 13.44 -7.56
CA ALA A 289 7.89 14.39 -7.87
C ALA A 289 8.40 14.24 -9.31
N ASP A 290 8.18 13.07 -9.93
CA ASP A 290 8.74 12.73 -11.22
C ASP A 290 7.88 13.29 -12.35
N ILE A 291 8.05 14.59 -12.58
CA ILE A 291 7.50 15.28 -13.74
C ILE A 291 8.56 15.25 -14.85
N PRO A 292 8.23 14.80 -16.08
CA PRO A 292 9.09 15.05 -17.22
C PRO A 292 9.26 16.56 -17.40
N LEU A 293 10.49 17.08 -17.30
CA LEU A 293 10.84 18.50 -17.47
C LEU A 293 10.38 19.13 -18.80
N GLN A 294 9.86 18.33 -19.74
CA GLN A 294 9.38 18.74 -21.06
C GLN A 294 7.84 18.71 -21.19
N ALA A 295 7.07 18.95 -20.13
CA ALA A 295 5.63 19.18 -20.24
C ALA A 295 5.32 20.69 -20.33
N PRO A 296 5.10 21.27 -21.53
CA PRO A 296 4.65 22.65 -21.67
C PRO A 296 3.15 22.73 -21.38
N SER A 297 2.75 22.88 -20.12
CA SER A 297 1.41 23.36 -19.80
C SER A 297 1.35 24.00 -18.41
N PRO A 298 1.00 25.30 -18.29
CA PRO A 298 0.74 25.96 -17.02
C PRO A 298 -0.60 25.56 -16.39
N SER A 299 -1.25 24.51 -16.87
CA SER A 299 -2.46 23.96 -16.26
C SER A 299 -2.36 22.43 -16.19
N LYS A 300 -2.32 21.90 -14.96
CA LYS A 300 -2.36 20.46 -14.60
C LYS A 300 -1.09 19.63 -14.91
N SER A 301 0.11 20.13 -14.62
CA SER A 301 1.29 19.26 -14.48
C SER A 301 1.31 18.67 -13.06
N ASN A 302 0.45 17.69 -12.80
CA ASN A 302 0.68 16.82 -11.66
C ASN A 302 1.79 15.85 -12.06
N GLY A 303 2.80 15.65 -11.20
CA GLY A 303 3.79 14.58 -11.38
C GLY A 303 3.12 13.24 -11.58
N LEU A 304 3.85 12.31 -12.20
CA LEU A 304 3.36 10.94 -12.23
C LEU A 304 3.14 10.50 -10.78
N VAL A 305 2.02 9.83 -10.53
CA VAL A 305 1.67 9.43 -9.17
C VAL A 305 1.58 7.93 -9.12
N MET A 306 2.43 7.34 -8.28
CA MET A 306 2.33 5.93 -7.94
C MET A 306 1.62 5.74 -6.61
N LEU A 307 0.50 5.03 -6.66
CA LEU A 307 -0.32 4.71 -5.50
C LEU A 307 -0.49 3.22 -5.34
N THR A 308 -0.59 2.78 -4.09
CA THR A 308 -0.68 1.35 -3.77
C THR A 308 -1.71 1.10 -2.68
N PRO A 309 -2.79 0.34 -2.93
CA PRO A 309 -3.48 -0.37 -1.86
C PRO A 309 -2.58 -1.52 -1.37
N SER A 310 -2.42 -1.61 -0.07
CA SER A 310 -1.81 -2.76 0.59
C SER A 310 -2.90 -3.60 1.25
N PHE A 311 -2.82 -4.92 1.07
CA PHE A 311 -3.68 -5.89 1.74
C PHE A 311 -2.91 -6.74 2.73
N PHE A 312 -3.52 -6.90 3.90
CA PHE A 312 -3.08 -7.88 4.87
C PHE A 312 -3.70 -9.24 4.58
N LEU A 313 -2.86 -10.26 4.43
CA LEU A 313 -3.29 -11.64 4.25
C LEU A 313 -2.38 -12.57 5.06
N THR A 314 -2.60 -12.67 6.37
CA THR A 314 -2.12 -13.88 7.05
C THR A 314 -2.89 -15.08 6.51
N VAL A 315 -2.13 -16.01 5.93
CA VAL A 315 -2.56 -17.31 5.40
C VAL A 315 -3.43 -18.19 6.33
N PRO A 316 -3.54 -18.03 7.67
CA PRO A 316 -4.46 -18.85 8.46
C PRO A 316 -5.94 -18.46 8.34
N HIS A 317 -6.27 -17.20 8.02
CA HIS A 317 -7.65 -16.69 8.18
C HIS A 317 -8.56 -16.86 6.96
N LEU A 318 -8.01 -17.07 5.77
CA LEU A 318 -8.82 -17.38 4.60
C LEU A 318 -9.18 -18.86 4.50
N ASP A 319 -8.31 -19.76 4.99
CA ASP A 319 -8.65 -21.18 5.12
C ASP A 319 -9.78 -21.37 6.13
N GLU A 320 -9.83 -20.60 7.22
CA GLU A 320 -10.96 -20.61 8.17
C GLU A 320 -12.26 -20.07 7.56
N LEU A 321 -12.18 -19.08 6.67
CA LEU A 321 -13.33 -18.55 5.93
C LEU A 321 -13.83 -19.53 4.87
N GLN A 322 -12.92 -20.25 4.21
CA GLN A 322 -13.25 -21.32 3.29
C GLN A 322 -13.81 -22.55 4.02
N LEU A 323 -13.22 -22.94 5.15
CA LEU A 323 -13.75 -23.96 6.07
C LEU A 323 -15.12 -23.55 6.60
N ALA A 324 -15.36 -22.29 6.94
CA ALA A 324 -16.68 -21.81 7.36
C ALA A 324 -17.70 -21.87 6.22
N LYS A 325 -17.31 -21.55 4.98
CA LYS A 325 -18.15 -21.73 3.79
C LYS A 325 -18.46 -23.22 3.54
N ASP A 326 -17.49 -24.10 3.68
CA ASP A 326 -17.65 -25.55 3.52
C ASP A 326 -18.46 -26.19 4.66
N PHE A 327 -18.37 -25.65 5.87
CA PHE A 327 -19.15 -26.07 7.04
C PHE A 327 -20.62 -25.61 6.95
N ILE A 328 -20.87 -24.44 6.35
CA ILE A 328 -22.23 -23.94 6.06
C ILE A 328 -22.85 -24.69 4.87
N ALA A 329 -22.05 -25.18 3.94
CA ALA A 329 -22.49 -26.01 2.82
C ALA A 329 -22.88 -27.45 3.23
N PHE A 330 -22.52 -27.90 4.44
CA PHE A 330 -23.03 -29.13 5.02
C PHE A 330 -24.43 -28.89 5.60
N GLU A 331 -25.45 -29.21 4.81
CA GLU A 331 -26.86 -29.16 5.22
C GLU A 331 -27.08 -29.94 6.52
N LEU A 332 -27.19 -29.24 7.65
CA LEU A 332 -27.76 -29.83 8.87
C LEU A 332 -29.29 -29.87 8.70
N PRO A 333 -29.93 -31.05 8.78
CA PRO A 333 -31.37 -31.14 8.65
C PRO A 333 -32.08 -30.51 9.86
N PRO A 334 -33.24 -29.84 9.67
CA PRO A 334 -34.00 -29.28 10.78
C PRO A 334 -34.68 -30.45 11.51
N PRO A 335 -34.38 -30.72 12.80
CA PRO A 335 -34.54 -29.77 13.91
C PRO A 335 -33.52 -29.98 15.06
N ILE A 336 -32.38 -29.27 15.06
CA ILE A 336 -31.48 -29.25 16.24
C ILE A 336 -31.00 -27.81 16.51
N LEU A 337 -31.95 -26.87 16.56
CA LEU A 337 -31.66 -25.46 16.87
C LEU A 337 -32.23 -24.99 18.22
N TYR A 338 -32.91 -25.87 18.97
CA TYR A 338 -33.58 -25.50 20.23
C TYR A 338 -32.94 -26.01 21.53
N SER A 339 -31.82 -26.74 21.48
CA SER A 339 -31.21 -27.33 22.70
C SER A 339 -29.86 -26.73 23.14
N TYR A 340 -29.27 -25.79 22.39
CA TYR A 340 -27.92 -25.25 22.70
C TYR A 340 -27.87 -23.79 23.13
N THR A 341 -29.00 -23.08 23.19
CA THR A 341 -29.03 -21.67 23.62
C THR A 341 -28.83 -21.48 25.12
N SER A 342 -29.13 -22.49 25.95
CA SER A 342 -28.91 -22.41 27.41
C SER A 342 -27.43 -22.59 27.78
N SER A 343 -26.73 -23.52 27.13
CA SER A 343 -25.34 -23.89 27.50
C SER A 343 -24.30 -22.83 27.12
N ILE A 344 -24.56 -22.00 26.11
CA ILE A 344 -23.63 -20.96 25.65
C ILE A 344 -23.73 -19.70 26.53
N ILE A 345 -24.91 -19.39 27.07
CA ILE A 345 -25.13 -18.23 27.95
C ILE A 345 -24.51 -18.49 29.33
N THR A 346 -24.60 -19.72 29.86
CA THR A 346 -23.98 -20.06 31.16
C THR A 346 -22.45 -20.06 31.11
N ALA A 347 -21.84 -20.39 29.96
CA ALA A 347 -20.38 -20.32 29.80
C ALA A 347 -19.86 -18.86 29.75
N ALA A 348 -20.67 -17.92 29.25
CA ALA A 348 -20.32 -16.51 29.18
C ALA A 348 -20.39 -15.81 30.56
N GLU A 349 -21.34 -16.17 31.41
CA GLU A 349 -21.46 -15.59 32.76
C GLU A 349 -20.35 -16.06 33.73
N LEU A 350 -19.88 -17.30 33.58
CA LEU A 350 -18.76 -17.84 34.38
C LEU A 350 -17.41 -17.19 34.07
N ALA A 351 -17.22 -16.61 32.89
CA ALA A 351 -15.98 -15.95 32.49
C ALA A 351 -15.84 -14.50 33.00
N VAL A 352 -16.93 -13.88 33.46
CA VAL A 352 -16.97 -12.45 33.85
C VAL A 352 -16.64 -12.24 35.35
N HIS A 353 -16.74 -13.27 36.19
CA HIS A 353 -16.69 -13.10 37.66
C HIS A 353 -15.46 -13.64 38.41
N HIS A 354 -14.41 -14.15 37.75
CA HIS A 354 -13.18 -14.58 38.44
C HIS A 354 -11.94 -13.75 38.06
N PRO A 355 -11.19 -13.20 39.03
CA PRO A 355 -9.92 -12.55 38.75
C PRO A 355 -8.80 -13.59 38.74
N TYR A 356 -8.30 -13.94 37.56
CA TYR A 356 -6.97 -14.54 37.39
C TYR A 356 -6.17 -13.69 36.38
N PRO A 357 -4.86 -13.46 36.60
CA PRO A 357 -4.05 -12.62 35.74
C PRO A 357 -3.49 -13.40 34.54
N ALA A 358 -3.32 -12.70 33.42
CA ALA A 358 -2.68 -13.10 32.16
C ALA A 358 -3.50 -13.94 31.15
N ALA A 359 -4.30 -13.26 30.32
CA ALA A 359 -4.61 -13.65 28.93
C ALA A 359 -5.34 -12.49 28.20
N THR A 360 -4.61 -11.63 27.49
CA THR A 360 -5.16 -10.50 26.72
C THR A 360 -5.67 -10.90 25.33
N HIS A 361 -5.15 -11.97 24.73
CA HIS A 361 -5.53 -12.42 23.38
C HIS A 361 -6.88 -13.13 23.32
N THR A 362 -7.24 -13.90 24.35
CA THR A 362 -8.47 -14.72 24.33
C THR A 362 -9.73 -13.87 24.48
N LYS A 363 -9.69 -12.79 25.28
CA LYS A 363 -10.85 -11.90 25.49
C LYS A 363 -11.23 -11.10 24.23
N GLN A 364 -10.26 -10.68 23.43
CA GLN A 364 -10.53 -9.97 22.16
C GLN A 364 -11.11 -10.92 21.10
N ALA A 365 -10.64 -12.17 21.05
CA ALA A 365 -11.18 -13.18 20.15
C ALA A 365 -12.64 -13.51 20.48
N THR A 366 -12.98 -13.71 21.76
CA THR A 366 -14.35 -14.00 22.19
C THR A 366 -15.32 -12.84 21.92
N MET A 367 -14.88 -11.58 22.12
CA MET A 367 -15.68 -10.39 21.83
C MET A 367 -15.95 -10.20 20.33
N LYS A 368 -14.95 -10.46 19.48
CA LYS A 368 -15.09 -10.38 18.02
C LYS A 368 -16.01 -11.49 17.48
N PHE A 369 -15.91 -12.70 18.03
CA PHE A 369 -16.80 -13.81 17.67
C PHE A 369 -18.26 -13.52 18.02
N LEU A 370 -18.50 -12.90 19.18
CA LEU A 370 -19.84 -12.47 19.60
C LEU A 370 -20.44 -11.40 18.67
N ALA A 371 -19.61 -10.45 18.22
CA ALA A 371 -20.04 -9.39 17.30
C ALA A 371 -20.42 -9.92 15.92
N VAL A 372 -19.66 -10.90 15.40
CA VAL A 372 -19.96 -11.56 14.12
C VAL A 372 -21.22 -12.42 14.23
N ALA A 373 -21.38 -13.15 15.33
CA ALA A 373 -22.59 -13.95 15.57
C ALA A 373 -23.85 -13.08 15.72
N LEU A 374 -23.76 -11.94 16.41
CA LEU A 374 -24.86 -10.97 16.54
C LEU A 374 -25.21 -10.28 15.22
N ALA A 375 -24.21 -9.96 14.39
CA ALA A 375 -24.43 -9.40 13.06
C ALA A 375 -25.12 -10.40 12.13
N LEU A 376 -24.74 -11.69 12.18
CA LEU A 376 -25.38 -12.77 11.43
C LEU A 376 -26.83 -13.01 11.90
N PHE A 377 -27.10 -12.93 13.21
CA PHE A 377 -28.45 -13.07 13.76
C PHE A 377 -29.38 -11.93 13.33
N ALA A 378 -28.86 -10.70 13.23
CA ALA A 378 -29.59 -9.54 12.74
C ALA A 378 -29.92 -9.61 11.24
N LEU A 379 -29.09 -10.30 10.45
CA LEU A 379 -29.28 -10.48 9.01
C LEU A 379 -30.30 -11.57 8.65
N THR A 380 -30.55 -12.54 9.55
CA THR A 380 -31.49 -13.65 9.29
C THR A 380 -32.96 -13.38 9.61
N GLY A 381 -33.33 -12.15 10.03
CA GLY A 381 -34.70 -11.63 9.98
C GLY A 381 -35.82 -12.61 10.35
N ALA A 382 -35.85 -13.11 11.59
CA ALA A 382 -37.02 -13.84 12.08
C ALA A 382 -38.18 -12.85 12.32
N GLN A 383 -39.10 -12.76 11.35
CA GLN A 383 -40.37 -12.08 11.50
C GLN A 383 -41.17 -12.72 12.65
N ALA A 384 -41.25 -12.05 13.79
CA ALA A 384 -42.25 -12.35 14.80
C ALA A 384 -43.61 -11.85 14.31
N ARG A 385 -44.47 -12.75 13.82
CA ARG A 385 -45.92 -12.48 13.71
C ARG A 385 -46.51 -12.47 15.12
N PRO A 386 -47.24 -11.44 15.57
CA PRO A 386 -48.03 -11.54 16.78
C PRO A 386 -49.31 -12.36 16.48
N ALA A 387 -49.60 -13.29 17.38
CA ALA A 387 -50.80 -14.10 17.37
C ALA A 387 -52.05 -13.26 17.66
N SER A 388 -53.15 -13.70 17.06
CA SER A 388 -54.53 -13.22 17.19
C SER A 388 -55.06 -13.26 18.62
N GLU A 389 -55.76 -12.20 19.04
CA GLU A 389 -56.89 -12.30 19.96
C GLU A 389 -58.06 -11.43 19.44
N ASP A 390 -59.23 -12.05 19.41
CA ASP A 390 -60.51 -11.52 18.94
C ASP A 390 -61.04 -10.37 19.82
N THR A 391 -61.62 -9.33 19.21
CA THR A 391 -62.98 -8.82 19.54
C THR A 391 -63.41 -7.64 18.62
N PHE A 392 -64.55 -7.84 17.94
CA PHE A 392 -65.64 -6.92 17.56
C PHE A 392 -65.40 -5.45 17.11
N VAL A 393 -65.95 -5.17 15.91
CA VAL A 393 -66.18 -3.95 15.08
C VAL A 393 -67.29 -3.02 15.71
N PRO A 394 -67.54 -1.71 15.39
CA PRO A 394 -67.28 -0.91 14.15
C PRO A 394 -66.78 0.56 14.25
N ASP A 395 -66.31 1.03 13.07
CA ASP A 395 -66.34 2.37 12.43
C ASP A 395 -66.49 3.67 13.24
N LEU A 396 -65.65 4.66 12.91
CA LEU A 396 -66.09 5.98 12.41
C LEU A 396 -64.92 6.86 11.93
N ALA A 397 -65.17 7.54 10.81
CA ALA A 397 -64.33 8.53 10.14
C ALA A 397 -64.11 9.82 10.96
N ALA A 398 -63.04 10.56 10.67
CA ALA A 398 -63.05 11.98 10.24
C ALA A 398 -61.74 12.72 10.52
N ASP A 399 -61.40 13.60 9.57
CA ASP A 399 -60.43 14.68 9.65
C ASP A 399 -60.54 15.59 10.88
N SER A 400 -59.41 16.17 11.29
CA SER A 400 -59.16 17.63 11.36
C SER A 400 -58.44 18.16 12.62
N LYS A 401 -57.43 19.00 12.34
CA LYS A 401 -57.05 20.27 12.99
C LYS A 401 -56.96 20.41 14.53
N ALA A 402 -55.72 20.74 14.94
CA ALA A 402 -55.32 21.93 15.71
C ALA A 402 -55.47 22.00 17.26
N ALA A 403 -54.40 22.56 17.83
CA ALA A 403 -54.31 23.46 19.00
C ALA A 403 -53.96 22.91 20.40
N CYS A 404 -52.78 23.37 20.86
CA CYS A 404 -52.37 23.85 22.19
C CYS A 404 -52.94 23.26 23.50
N GLY A 405 -52.02 22.93 24.42
CA GLY A 405 -52.30 22.89 25.87
C GLY A 405 -51.09 22.51 26.72
N TYR A 406 -50.52 23.47 27.45
CA TYR A 406 -49.54 23.26 28.53
C TYR A 406 -50.16 22.52 29.72
N GLY A 407 -49.42 21.60 30.35
CA GLY A 407 -49.77 21.00 31.64
C GLY A 407 -48.68 20.04 32.12
N ALA A 408 -48.21 20.24 33.35
CA ALA A 408 -46.94 19.74 33.87
C ALA A 408 -47.02 18.40 34.64
N CYS A 409 -45.82 17.81 34.79
CA CYS A 409 -45.34 16.88 35.84
C CYS A 409 -45.69 15.38 35.77
N GLY A 410 -44.63 14.56 35.62
CA GLY A 410 -44.58 13.13 35.96
C GLY A 410 -43.56 12.35 35.11
N ALA A 411 -42.39 12.03 35.67
CA ALA A 411 -41.28 11.28 35.03
C ALA A 411 -41.66 9.85 34.56
N PRO A 412 -40.76 9.05 33.92
CA PRO A 412 -39.71 9.34 32.94
C PRO A 412 -39.95 8.56 31.62
N THR A 413 -39.77 9.18 30.45
CA THR A 413 -39.71 8.44 29.19
C THR A 413 -38.51 8.87 28.37
N TRP A 414 -37.56 7.93 28.20
CA TRP A 414 -36.50 8.05 27.21
C TRP A 414 -37.13 7.78 25.84
N THR A 415 -37.49 8.84 25.12
CA THR A 415 -37.93 8.71 23.73
C THR A 415 -36.71 8.82 22.82
N THR A 416 -36.23 7.69 22.32
CA THR A 416 -35.16 7.62 21.33
C THR A 416 -35.70 8.08 19.98
N CYS A 417 -35.50 9.34 19.61
CA CYS A 417 -35.68 9.79 18.24
C CYS A 417 -34.51 9.27 17.39
N CYS A 418 -34.77 8.28 16.55
CA CYS A 418 -33.82 7.81 15.55
C CYS A 418 -33.75 8.81 14.38
N TYR A 419 -32.61 9.48 14.22
CA TYR A 419 -32.18 10.00 12.92
C TYR A 419 -30.99 9.15 12.44
N PRO A 420 -30.87 8.90 11.13
CA PRO A 420 -29.68 8.26 10.58
C PRO A 420 -28.51 9.21 10.87
N TYR A 421 -27.37 8.70 11.30
CA TYR A 421 -26.18 9.46 11.74
C TYR A 421 -26.18 9.93 13.21
N GLY A 422 -26.28 8.97 14.15
CA GLY A 422 -25.51 8.96 15.41
C GLY A 422 -25.92 9.92 16.55
N CYS A 423 -25.97 9.39 17.78
CA CYS A 423 -26.21 10.13 19.01
C CYS A 423 -24.95 10.86 19.51
N VAL A 424 -25.06 12.17 19.77
CA VAL A 424 -24.05 12.95 20.50
C VAL A 424 -24.51 13.10 21.95
N ALA A 425 -23.72 12.59 22.89
CA ALA A 425 -23.86 12.94 24.30
C ALA A 425 -23.17 14.28 24.53
N ALA A 426 -23.92 15.34 24.81
CA ALA A 426 -23.38 16.62 25.28
C ALA A 426 -23.99 16.96 26.64
N SER A 427 -23.15 16.97 27.68
CA SER A 427 -23.52 17.50 28.99
C SER A 427 -23.61 19.02 28.91
N SER A 428 -24.74 19.59 29.31
CA SER A 428 -24.91 21.03 29.43
C SER A 428 -24.07 21.60 30.59
N GLY A 429 -22.87 22.07 30.27
CA GLY A 429 -22.05 22.93 31.11
C GLY A 429 -21.51 24.05 30.23
N GLN A 430 -21.78 25.30 30.60
CA GLN A 430 -21.56 26.49 29.78
C GLN A 430 -20.20 26.56 29.06
N GLY A 431 -20.22 26.79 27.74
CA GLY A 431 -19.02 27.08 26.95
C GLY A 431 -19.31 27.13 25.46
N LYS A 432 -19.01 28.26 24.81
CA LYS A 432 -19.36 28.61 23.42
C LYS A 432 -18.71 27.67 22.39
N CYS A 433 -19.50 27.15 21.43
CA CYS A 433 -18.98 26.54 20.20
C CYS A 433 -18.81 27.60 19.11
N PHE A 434 -17.58 27.78 18.61
CA PHE A 434 -17.31 28.54 17.38
C PHE A 434 -17.41 27.62 16.16
N ARG A 435 -18.07 28.10 15.11
CA ARG A 435 -18.11 27.51 13.76
C ARG A 435 -16.92 28.09 12.98
N TYR A 436 -16.04 27.26 12.44
CA TYR A 436 -15.10 27.69 11.40
C TYR A 436 -15.68 27.30 10.03
N GLN A 437 -15.66 28.29 9.11
CA GLN A 437 -15.84 28.10 7.67
C GLN A 437 -14.59 27.48 7.06
#